data_AF-A0A511ND46-F1
#
_entry.id   AF-A0A511ND46-F1
#
_cell.length_a   1.000
_cell.length_b   1.000
_cell.length_c   1.000
_cell.angle_alpha   90.00
_cell.angle_beta   90.00
_cell.angle_gamma   90.00
#
_symmetry.space_group_name_H-M   'P 1'
#
loop_
_entity.id
_entity.type
_entity.pdbx_description
1 polymer ?
#
loop_
_entity_poly.entity_id
_entity_poly.type
_entity_poly.pdbx_seq_one_letter_code
_entity_poly.pdbx_strand_id
1 'polypeptide(L)'
;MAKPRIFVSSTYYDLRHIRTDIDRFIREQGYEPVLNEQGSIAYGKEDRLEEYCYKEINNVDILVSIIGGRYGSESKIEKHSVSQMELKTAFDLNKQVYIFIEKGVYNEYQFYLKNKENETTKYTYADNIKIHQFIEFVESLPNNNTIHGFETSSDITMFLKEQWAGLFQRFLQEQTRSKEIHIIKGIENTAKTLNQLVTFLTEEKRGSESAINEILLSNHPAMEQIKDMLKIPYRVFFTNKDEFLDLIKARGFIESNDNFPLDDKQTWLMEKNSQLYELTYSEDIFNSDSKLKIYTKEEWNPEFITLVKTKIEEEDNLPF
;
A
#
# COMPACT_ATOMS: atom_id res chain seq x y z
N MET A 1 8.22 19.62 -5.99
CA MET A 1 8.58 18.29 -5.45
C MET A 1 9.22 18.50 -4.09
N ALA A 2 8.92 17.66 -3.11
CA ALA A 2 9.61 17.69 -1.82
C ALA A 2 11.07 17.30 -2.04
N LYS A 3 12.00 18.13 -1.58
CA LYS A 3 13.44 17.89 -1.65
C LYS A 3 13.93 17.42 -0.28
N PRO A 4 14.80 16.40 -0.19
CA PRO A 4 15.47 16.07 1.05
C PRO A 4 16.13 17.30 1.67
N ARG A 5 15.83 17.54 2.96
CA ARG A 5 16.40 18.64 3.74
C ARG A 5 17.55 18.10 4.57
N ILE A 6 18.72 18.73 4.45
CA ILE A 6 19.97 18.24 5.04
C ILE A 6 20.52 19.29 5.99
N PHE A 7 20.58 18.96 7.28
CA PHE A 7 21.13 19.84 8.31
C PHE A 7 22.64 19.65 8.42
N VAL A 8 23.41 20.75 8.39
CA VAL A 8 24.87 20.71 8.56
C VAL A 8 25.25 21.22 9.94
N SER A 9 25.52 20.30 10.85
CA SER A 9 25.95 20.57 12.23
C SER A 9 27.47 20.60 12.31
N SER A 10 28.04 21.72 12.75
CA SER A 10 29.48 21.85 13.03
C SER A 10 29.78 23.09 13.85
N THR A 11 31.00 23.23 14.34
CA THR A 11 31.53 24.54 14.70
C THR A 11 31.65 25.43 13.47
N TYR A 12 31.47 26.75 13.64
CA TYR A 12 31.37 27.67 12.50
C TYR A 12 32.72 28.21 12.03
N TYR A 13 33.53 28.76 12.94
CA TYR A 13 34.69 29.59 12.58
C TYR A 13 35.83 28.80 11.92
N ASP A 14 36.16 27.64 12.48
CA ASP A 14 37.22 26.74 12.01
C ASP A 14 36.83 25.96 10.75
N LEU A 15 35.55 25.63 10.59
CA LEU A 15 35.07 24.80 9.47
C LEU A 15 34.34 25.60 8.38
N ARG A 16 34.43 26.94 8.38
CA ARG A 16 33.68 27.82 7.45
C ARG A 16 33.84 27.44 5.97
N HIS A 17 35.06 27.13 5.55
CA HIS A 17 35.34 26.72 4.17
C HIS A 17 34.67 25.38 3.83
N ILE A 18 34.80 24.39 4.72
CA ILE A 18 34.19 23.07 4.57
C ILE A 18 32.66 23.18 4.53
N ARG A 19 32.06 24.00 5.40
CA ARG A 19 30.60 24.25 5.40
C ARG A 19 30.12 24.84 4.07
N THR A 20 30.88 25.79 3.51
CA THR A 20 30.55 26.43 2.23
C THR A 20 30.60 25.44 1.07
N ASP A 21 31.61 24.56 1.06
CA ASP A 21 31.74 23.52 0.04
C ASP A 21 30.61 22.49 0.13
N ILE A 22 30.23 22.10 1.36
CA ILE A 22 29.13 21.16 1.61
C ILE A 22 27.79 21.78 1.22
N ASP A 23 27.53 23.05 1.57
CA ASP A 23 26.34 23.78 1.13
C ASP A 23 26.21 23.76 -0.40
N ARG A 24 27.29 24.09 -1.12
CA ARG A 24 27.33 24.03 -2.58
C ARG A 24 27.02 22.62 -3.09
N PHE A 25 27.69 21.61 -2.55
CA PHE A 25 27.50 20.21 -2.94
C PHE A 25 26.04 19.76 -2.75
N ILE A 26 25.42 20.05 -1.60
CA ILE A 26 24.03 19.68 -1.32
C ILE A 26 23.09 20.30 -2.36
N ARG A 27 23.29 21.58 -2.71
CA ARG A 27 22.50 22.27 -3.74
C ARG A 27 22.71 21.67 -5.13
N GLU A 28 23.94 21.33 -5.48
CA GLU A 28 24.29 20.68 -6.75
C GLU A 28 23.64 19.30 -6.90
N GLN A 29 23.48 18.55 -5.81
CA GLN A 29 22.73 17.28 -5.80
C GLN A 29 21.20 17.49 -5.89
N GLY A 30 20.72 18.74 -5.83
CA GLY A 30 19.29 19.08 -5.91
C GLY A 30 18.55 19.06 -4.58
N TYR A 31 19.26 18.95 -3.46
CA TYR A 31 18.71 18.92 -2.10
C TYR A 31 18.67 20.32 -1.47
N GLU A 32 18.04 20.42 -0.29
CA GLU A 32 17.91 21.67 0.45
C GLU A 32 18.85 21.67 1.66
N PRO A 33 19.92 22.47 1.67
CA PRO A 33 20.79 22.58 2.82
C PRO A 33 20.21 23.51 3.89
N VAL A 34 20.29 23.08 5.15
CA VAL A 34 19.89 23.84 6.32
C VAL A 34 21.15 24.15 7.14
N LEU A 35 21.54 25.42 7.15
CA LEU A 35 22.66 25.95 7.91
C LEU A 35 22.16 27.07 8.83
N ASN A 36 22.67 27.12 10.06
CA ASN A 36 22.25 28.09 11.07
C ASN A 36 22.64 29.54 10.71
N GLU A 37 23.75 29.74 9.99
CA GLU A 37 24.27 31.06 9.61
C GLU A 37 23.59 31.69 8.37
N GLN A 38 22.97 30.89 7.50
CA GLN A 38 22.45 31.37 6.21
C GLN A 38 20.98 31.81 6.26
N GLY A 39 20.38 31.90 7.45
CA GLY A 39 18.97 32.29 7.61
C GLY A 39 17.98 31.20 7.16
N SER A 40 18.44 29.96 7.00
CA SER A 40 17.58 28.80 6.67
C SER A 40 16.67 28.38 7.83
N ILE A 41 16.84 28.97 9.01
CA ILE A 41 16.08 28.68 10.23
C ILE A 41 15.27 29.93 10.60
N ALA A 42 13.96 29.76 10.78
CA ALA A 42 13.08 30.83 11.21
C ALA A 42 13.24 31.09 12.71
N TYR A 43 13.96 32.14 13.06
CA TYR A 43 14.16 32.55 14.46
C TYR A 43 12.98 33.41 14.95
N GLY A 44 12.34 32.95 16.02
CA GLY A 44 11.35 33.74 16.76
C GLY A 44 12.00 34.66 17.80
N LYS A 45 11.17 35.42 18.52
CA LYS A 45 11.60 36.33 19.59
C LYS A 45 11.58 35.70 20.98
N GLU A 46 10.91 34.57 21.14
CA GLU A 46 10.56 34.01 22.45
C GLU A 46 11.68 33.12 23.01
N ASP A 47 12.31 32.32 22.14
CA ASP A 47 13.31 31.34 22.55
C ASP A 47 14.73 31.77 22.15
N ARG A 48 15.72 31.00 22.58
CA ARG A 48 17.11 31.18 22.15
C ARG A 48 17.37 30.63 20.77
N LEU A 49 18.41 31.18 20.11
CA LEU A 49 18.86 30.73 18.79
C LEU A 49 19.13 29.22 18.73
N GLU A 50 19.75 28.65 19.75
CA GLU A 50 20.05 27.21 19.83
C GLU A 50 18.79 26.34 19.85
N GLU A 51 17.72 26.80 20.51
CA GLU A 51 16.45 26.06 20.59
C GLU A 51 15.73 26.01 19.24
N TYR A 52 15.82 27.08 18.45
CA TYR A 52 15.32 27.07 17.08
C TYR A 52 16.10 26.10 16.19
N CYS A 53 17.43 25.95 16.38
CA CYS A 53 18.20 24.92 15.70
C CYS A 53 17.70 23.51 16.06
N TYR A 54 17.48 23.22 17.35
CA TYR A 54 16.99 21.91 17.79
C TYR A 54 15.60 21.60 17.25
N LYS A 55 14.69 22.60 17.22
CA LYS A 55 13.36 22.46 16.62
C LYS A 55 13.46 22.16 15.13
N GLU A 56 14.39 22.79 14.42
CA GLU A 56 14.56 22.61 12.99
C GLU A 56 15.05 21.20 12.63
N ILE A 57 15.79 20.52 13.51
CA ILE A 57 16.21 19.12 13.31
C ILE A 57 15.02 18.18 13.13
N ASN A 58 13.85 18.51 13.69
CA ASN A 58 12.63 17.73 13.45
C ASN A 58 12.19 17.78 11.98
N ASN A 59 12.42 18.90 11.30
CA ASN A 59 11.96 19.17 9.95
C ASN A 59 12.97 18.76 8.86
N VAL A 60 14.12 18.16 9.23
CA VAL A 60 15.12 17.66 8.28
C VAL A 60 15.07 16.14 8.16
N ASP A 61 15.58 15.63 7.05
CA ASP A 61 15.63 14.19 6.76
C ASP A 61 16.98 13.58 7.15
N ILE A 62 18.06 14.33 6.91
CA ILE A 62 19.45 13.90 7.13
C ILE A 62 20.18 14.96 7.96
N LEU A 63 21.00 14.51 8.91
CA LEU A 63 21.96 15.36 9.61
C LEU A 63 23.39 14.94 9.24
N VAL A 64 24.19 15.92 8.83
CA VAL A 64 25.63 15.79 8.60
C VAL A 64 26.34 16.51 9.74
N SER A 65 27.03 15.74 10.59
CA SER A 65 27.79 16.25 11.74
C SER A 65 29.27 16.28 11.40
N ILE A 66 29.91 17.44 11.53
CA ILE A 66 31.33 17.64 11.27
C ILE A 66 32.00 18.10 12.56
N ILE A 67 32.91 17.28 13.07
CA ILE A 67 33.63 17.48 14.32
C ILE A 67 35.07 17.88 14.00
N GLY A 68 35.40 19.14 14.31
CA GLY A 68 36.76 19.69 14.23
C GLY A 68 37.44 19.80 15.59
N GLY A 69 38.59 20.48 15.64
CA GLY A 69 39.39 20.67 16.85
C GLY A 69 38.83 21.67 17.88
N ARG A 70 37.79 22.44 17.52
CA ARG A 70 37.19 23.46 18.39
C ARG A 70 35.94 22.92 19.11
N TYR A 71 35.76 23.28 20.38
CA TYR A 71 34.56 22.87 21.14
C TYR A 71 33.31 23.66 20.72
N GLY A 72 33.49 24.92 20.32
CA GLY A 72 32.39 25.81 19.97
C GLY A 72 31.71 26.47 21.19
N SER A 73 30.45 26.86 21.01
CA SER A 73 29.65 27.49 22.06
C SER A 73 29.01 26.44 22.96
N GLU A 74 29.05 26.65 24.28
CA GLU A 74 28.38 25.79 25.25
C GLU A 74 26.86 26.00 25.20
N SER A 75 26.11 24.89 25.19
CA SER A 75 24.66 24.91 25.29
C SER A 75 24.24 25.32 26.69
N LYS A 76 23.12 26.02 26.83
CA LYS A 76 22.59 26.39 28.15
C LYS A 76 21.75 25.28 28.79
N ILE A 77 21.42 24.22 28.04
CA ILE A 77 20.54 23.13 28.47
C ILE A 77 21.34 22.03 29.19
N GLU A 78 22.52 21.66 28.67
CA GLU A 78 23.44 20.70 29.29
C GLU A 78 24.89 21.19 29.15
N LYS A 79 25.85 20.59 29.88
CA LYS A 79 27.30 20.90 29.78
C LYS A 79 27.96 20.44 28.47
N HIS A 80 27.18 20.35 27.40
CA HIS A 80 27.56 19.98 26.04
C HIS A 80 27.58 21.21 25.14
N SER A 81 28.30 21.16 24.02
CA SER A 81 28.26 22.25 23.05
C SER A 81 26.97 22.22 22.23
N VAL A 82 26.63 23.34 21.58
CA VAL A 82 25.42 23.42 20.73
C VAL A 82 25.42 22.32 19.67
N SER A 83 26.53 22.10 18.97
CA SER A 83 26.66 21.05 17.94
C SER A 83 26.55 19.64 18.51
N GLN A 84 27.03 19.40 19.74
CA GLN A 84 26.86 18.13 20.42
C GLN A 84 25.38 17.85 20.71
N MET A 85 24.65 18.88 21.13
CA MET A 85 23.21 18.78 21.38
C MET A 85 22.41 18.59 20.10
N GLU A 86 22.82 19.24 18.99
CA GLU A 86 22.22 19.01 17.67
C GLU A 86 22.34 17.54 17.26
N LEU A 87 23.53 16.95 17.41
CA LEU A 87 23.75 15.54 17.11
C LEU A 87 22.89 14.62 17.99
N LYS A 88 22.86 14.86 19.31
CA LYS A 88 22.05 14.11 20.27
C LYS A 88 20.56 14.16 19.89
N THR A 89 20.06 15.36 19.58
CA THR A 89 18.67 15.58 19.17
C THR A 89 18.32 14.78 17.90
N ALA A 90 19.23 14.72 16.92
CA ALA A 90 19.01 13.94 15.71
C ALA A 90 18.96 12.42 15.97
N PHE A 91 19.76 11.92 16.92
CA PHE A 91 19.67 10.53 17.37
C PHE A 91 18.36 10.24 18.09
N ASP A 92 17.93 11.12 18.99
CA ASP A 92 16.66 10.99 19.73
C ASP A 92 15.46 10.98 18.78
N LEU A 93 15.54 11.74 17.68
CA LEU A 93 14.53 11.79 16.62
C LEU A 93 14.70 10.70 15.54
N ASN A 94 15.64 9.77 15.72
CA ASN A 94 15.94 8.67 14.82
C ASN A 94 16.15 9.12 13.35
N LYS A 95 16.84 10.25 13.17
CA LYS A 95 17.19 10.79 11.85
C LYS A 95 18.37 10.02 11.25
N GLN A 96 18.54 10.10 9.93
CA GLN A 96 19.74 9.56 9.29
C GLN A 96 20.91 10.51 9.57
N VAL A 97 21.94 10.01 10.27
CA VAL A 97 23.10 10.78 10.68
C VAL A 97 24.35 10.31 9.95
N TYR A 98 25.20 11.24 9.52
CA TYR A 98 26.56 10.99 9.04
C TYR A 98 27.56 11.80 9.87
N ILE A 99 28.58 11.14 10.41
CA ILE A 99 29.52 11.76 11.34
C ILE A 99 30.91 11.79 10.70
N PHE A 100 31.45 13.00 10.58
CA PHE A 100 32.78 13.25 10.05
C PHE A 100 33.65 13.86 11.14
N ILE A 101 34.85 13.31 11.34
CA ILE A 101 35.81 13.80 12.32
C ILE A 101 37.10 14.18 11.59
N GLU A 102 37.64 15.35 11.90
CA GLU A 102 38.93 15.77 11.35
C GLU A 102 40.01 14.74 11.75
N LYS A 103 40.80 14.25 10.78
CA LYS A 103 41.77 13.16 11.06
C LYS A 103 42.77 13.51 12.16
N GLY A 104 43.19 14.77 12.27
CA GLY A 104 44.08 15.23 13.35
C GLY A 104 43.47 14.99 14.73
N VAL A 105 42.20 15.36 14.90
CA VAL A 105 41.43 15.17 16.14
C VAL A 105 41.17 13.69 16.39
N TYR A 106 40.82 12.93 15.36
CA TYR A 106 40.54 11.50 15.50
C TYR A 106 41.79 10.69 15.89
N ASN A 107 42.95 11.01 15.33
CA ASN A 107 44.22 10.41 15.73
C ASN A 107 44.61 10.77 17.16
N GLU A 108 44.37 12.02 17.56
CA GLU A 108 44.60 12.47 18.94
C GLU A 108 43.63 11.79 19.92
N TYR A 109 42.39 11.53 19.52
CA TYR A 109 41.43 10.78 20.34
C TYR A 109 41.91 9.36 20.64
N GLN A 110 42.51 8.66 19.66
CA GLN A 110 43.13 7.35 19.89
C GLN A 110 44.28 7.42 20.92
N PHE A 111 45.00 8.55 20.95
CA PHE A 111 46.01 8.81 21.97
C PHE A 111 45.38 9.13 23.34
N TYR A 112 44.28 9.89 23.37
CA TYR A 112 43.47 10.16 24.57
C TYR A 112 42.98 8.87 25.23
N LEU A 113 42.41 7.93 24.46
CA LEU A 113 41.90 6.64 24.97
C LEU A 113 42.96 5.87 25.78
N LYS A 114 44.22 5.89 25.33
CA LYS A 114 45.34 5.20 26.00
C LYS A 114 45.87 5.93 27.23
N ASN A 115 45.57 7.22 27.37
CA ASN A 115 46.11 8.10 28.42
C ASN A 115 45.01 8.70 29.31
N LYS A 116 43.81 8.12 29.31
CA LYS A 116 42.64 8.62 30.08
C LYS A 116 42.93 8.85 31.56
N GLU A 117 43.81 8.05 32.15
CA GLU A 117 44.16 8.11 33.58
C GLU A 117 45.21 9.20 33.89
N ASN A 118 45.81 9.82 32.88
CA ASN A 118 46.83 10.86 33.04
C ASN A 118 46.24 12.26 32.83
N GLU A 119 45.87 12.94 33.92
CA GLU A 119 45.34 14.31 33.92
C GLU A 119 46.37 15.39 33.49
N THR A 120 47.64 15.04 33.36
CA THR A 120 48.74 15.99 33.02
C THR A 120 48.97 16.13 31.50
N THR A 121 48.31 15.30 30.69
CA THR A 121 48.49 15.29 29.23
C THR A 121 47.83 16.52 28.60
N LYS A 122 48.62 17.29 27.83
CA LYS A 122 48.08 18.38 27.00
C LYS A 122 47.86 17.89 25.58
N TYR A 123 46.69 18.20 25.04
CA TYR A 123 46.28 17.89 23.67
C TYR A 123 46.57 19.10 22.76
N THR A 124 46.92 18.83 21.50
CA THR A 124 47.35 19.84 20.50
C THR A 124 46.27 20.11 19.46
N TYR A 125 45.49 19.10 19.07
CA TYR A 125 44.49 19.22 18.00
C TYR A 125 43.10 19.56 18.53
N ALA A 126 42.73 19.09 19.73
CA ALA A 126 41.50 19.44 20.41
C ALA A 126 41.76 20.51 21.49
N ASP A 127 41.04 21.63 21.41
CA ASP A 127 41.11 22.70 22.41
C ASP A 127 40.56 22.28 23.79
N ASN A 128 39.68 21.29 23.82
CA ASN A 128 38.97 20.88 25.03
C ASN A 128 38.85 19.36 25.09
N ILE A 129 39.16 18.78 26.25
CA ILE A 129 39.04 17.35 26.54
C ILE A 129 37.60 16.86 26.32
N LYS A 130 36.60 17.73 26.51
CA LYS A 130 35.19 17.43 26.23
C LYS A 130 34.92 17.01 24.77
N ILE A 131 35.79 17.37 23.82
CA ILE A 131 35.68 16.91 22.42
C ILE A 131 35.96 15.41 22.36
N HIS A 132 37.03 14.96 23.00
CA HIS A 132 37.39 13.53 23.08
C HIS A 132 36.33 12.72 23.84
N GLN A 133 35.80 13.26 24.93
CA GLN A 133 34.67 12.63 25.66
C GLN A 133 33.42 12.50 24.79
N PHE A 134 33.21 13.44 23.87
CA PHE A 134 32.08 13.38 22.95
C PHE A 134 32.30 12.38 21.82
N ILE A 135 33.51 12.26 21.29
CA ILE A 135 33.83 11.20 20.31
C ILE A 135 33.60 9.82 20.95
N GLU A 136 34.00 9.64 22.21
CA GLU A 136 33.70 8.43 22.98
C GLU A 136 32.20 8.20 23.15
N PHE A 137 31.44 9.24 23.49
CA PHE A 137 29.99 9.14 23.57
C PHE A 137 29.38 8.69 22.23
N VAL A 138 29.83 9.27 21.12
CA VAL A 138 29.36 8.92 19.77
C VAL A 138 29.70 7.48 19.40
N GLU A 139 30.89 6.98 19.75
CA GLU A 139 31.27 5.58 19.55
C GLU A 139 30.45 4.61 20.42
N SER A 140 30.00 5.05 21.60
CA SER A 140 29.23 4.22 22.54
C SER A 140 27.75 4.03 22.16
N LEU A 141 27.24 4.84 21.22
CA LEU A 141 25.84 4.79 20.82
C LEU A 141 25.53 3.47 20.07
N PRO A 142 24.40 2.81 20.36
CA PRO A 142 24.12 1.42 19.94
C PRO A 142 23.74 1.25 18.45
N ASN A 143 23.36 2.34 17.77
CA ASN A 143 22.91 2.30 16.38
C ASN A 143 24.07 2.61 15.42
N ASN A 144 23.95 2.15 14.16
CA ASN A 144 24.99 2.20 13.11
C ASN A 144 25.62 3.60 12.90
N ASN A 145 26.66 3.91 13.69
CA ASN A 145 27.37 5.19 13.62
C ASN A 145 28.58 5.04 12.70
N THR A 146 28.38 5.35 11.43
CA THR A 146 29.50 5.42 10.49
C THR A 146 30.28 6.71 10.76
N ILE A 147 31.37 6.57 11.52
CA ILE A 147 32.33 7.64 11.78
C ILE A 147 33.40 7.61 10.68
N HIS A 148 33.54 8.71 9.96
CA HIS A 148 34.52 8.84 8.88
C HIS A 148 35.51 9.98 9.15
N GLY A 149 36.80 9.64 9.10
CA GLY A 149 37.87 10.63 9.17
C GLY A 149 37.98 11.44 7.87
N PHE A 150 38.09 12.76 7.95
CA PHE A 150 38.29 13.63 6.79
C PHE A 150 39.53 14.53 6.94
N GLU A 151 40.15 14.88 5.81
CA GLU A 151 41.17 15.94 5.72
C GLU A 151 40.68 17.12 4.89
N THR A 152 39.86 16.85 3.88
CA THR A 152 39.33 17.86 2.95
C THR A 152 37.81 17.76 2.81
N SER A 153 37.17 18.83 2.33
CA SER A 153 35.74 18.84 2.00
C SER A 153 35.40 17.83 0.89
N SER A 154 36.34 17.56 -0.02
CA SER A 154 36.21 16.54 -1.06
C SER A 154 35.98 15.14 -0.49
N ASP A 155 36.65 14.79 0.61
CA ASP A 155 36.48 13.47 1.26
C ASP A 155 35.03 13.30 1.75
N ILE A 156 34.49 14.34 2.38
CA ILE A 156 33.12 14.36 2.91
C ILE A 156 32.11 14.23 1.75
N THR A 157 32.25 15.06 0.72
CA THR A 157 31.31 15.08 -0.41
C THR A 157 31.34 13.78 -1.22
N MET A 158 32.52 13.19 -1.43
CA MET A 158 32.66 11.90 -2.11
C MET A 158 31.96 10.79 -1.32
N PHE A 159 32.19 10.74 0.00
CA PHE A 159 31.55 9.77 0.86
C PHE A 159 30.03 9.93 0.88
N LEU A 160 29.52 11.16 1.08
CA LEU A 160 28.08 11.44 1.07
C LEU A 160 27.44 11.02 -0.26
N LYS A 161 28.10 11.29 -1.39
CA LYS A 161 27.61 10.90 -2.72
C LYS A 161 27.42 9.39 -2.84
N GLU A 162 28.39 8.61 -2.40
CA GLU A 162 28.30 7.14 -2.42
C GLU A 162 27.19 6.64 -1.49
N GLN A 163 27.11 7.18 -0.27
CA GLN A 163 26.07 6.78 0.69
C GLN A 163 24.67 7.09 0.19
N TRP A 164 24.45 8.28 -0.39
CA TRP A 164 23.15 8.67 -0.93
C TRP A 164 22.79 7.87 -2.18
N ALA A 165 23.76 7.55 -3.04
CA ALA A 165 23.54 6.65 -4.16
C ALA A 165 23.13 5.24 -3.69
N GLY A 166 23.77 4.72 -2.63
CA GLY A 166 23.40 3.45 -2.01
C GLY A 166 22.01 3.46 -1.40
N LEU A 167 21.63 4.53 -0.68
CA LEU A 167 20.27 4.70 -0.15
C LEU A 167 19.23 4.73 -1.27
N PHE A 168 19.51 5.46 -2.35
CA PHE A 168 18.61 5.53 -3.50
C PHE A 168 18.48 4.19 -4.21
N GLN A 169 19.58 3.47 -4.41
CA GLN A 169 19.58 2.13 -5.00
C GLN A 169 18.76 1.16 -4.14
N ARG A 170 18.94 1.18 -2.81
CA ARG A 170 18.14 0.36 -1.88
C ARG A 170 16.65 0.70 -1.96
N PHE A 171 16.31 1.99 -2.01
CA PHE A 171 14.92 2.43 -2.16
C PHE A 171 14.27 1.89 -3.44
N LEU A 172 14.98 1.93 -4.58
CA LEU A 172 14.47 1.37 -5.85
C LEU A 172 14.25 -0.15 -5.77
N GLN A 173 15.12 -0.88 -5.07
CA GLN A 173 14.96 -2.32 -4.84
C GLN A 173 13.77 -2.62 -3.91
N GLU A 174 13.66 -1.87 -2.80
CA GLU A 174 12.56 -2.03 -1.83
C GLU A 174 11.20 -1.68 -2.43
N GLN A 175 11.13 -0.73 -3.36
CA GLN A 175 9.88 -0.41 -4.06
C GLN A 175 9.37 -1.60 -4.88
N THR A 176 10.27 -2.38 -5.48
CA THR A 176 9.94 -3.61 -6.20
C THR A 176 9.46 -4.68 -5.22
N ARG A 177 10.18 -4.87 -4.11
CA ARG A 177 9.83 -5.84 -3.06
C ARG A 177 8.53 -5.51 -2.33
N SER A 178 8.19 -4.22 -2.18
CA SER A 178 6.95 -3.79 -1.53
C SER A 178 5.70 -4.24 -2.29
N LYS A 179 5.77 -4.27 -3.63
CA LYS A 179 4.69 -4.84 -4.46
C LYS A 179 4.51 -6.33 -4.22
N GLU A 180 5.61 -7.08 -4.09
CA GLU A 180 5.58 -8.51 -3.77
C GLU A 180 4.97 -8.75 -2.38
N ILE A 181 5.37 -7.97 -1.37
CA ILE A 181 4.80 -8.07 -0.01
C ILE A 181 3.30 -7.75 -0.01
N HIS A 182 2.85 -6.77 -0.79
CA HIS A 182 1.44 -6.45 -0.91
C HIS A 182 0.64 -7.61 -1.53
N ILE A 183 1.17 -8.26 -2.56
CA ILE A 183 0.57 -9.46 -3.16
C ILE A 183 0.51 -10.60 -2.14
N ILE A 184 1.59 -10.84 -1.38
CA ILE A 184 1.62 -11.87 -0.34
C ILE A 184 0.58 -11.60 0.75
N LYS A 185 0.43 -10.35 1.22
CA LYS A 185 -0.63 -9.96 2.16
C LYS A 185 -2.03 -10.17 1.57
N GLY A 186 -2.21 -9.88 0.28
CA GLY A 186 -3.44 -10.18 -0.45
C GLY A 186 -3.78 -11.67 -0.42
N ILE A 187 -2.79 -12.53 -0.68
CA ILE A 187 -2.93 -14.00 -0.62
C ILE A 187 -3.20 -14.48 0.82
N GLU A 188 -2.53 -13.91 1.82
CA GLU A 188 -2.79 -14.25 3.23
C GLU A 188 -4.24 -13.91 3.62
N ASN A 189 -4.73 -12.75 3.18
CA ASN A 189 -6.10 -12.33 3.42
C ASN A 189 -7.11 -13.23 2.68
N THR A 190 -6.87 -13.58 1.41
CA THR A 190 -7.76 -14.50 0.70
C THR A 190 -7.74 -15.90 1.31
N ALA A 191 -6.58 -16.40 1.75
CA ALA A 191 -6.48 -17.66 2.47
C ALA A 191 -7.22 -17.61 3.83
N LYS A 192 -7.15 -16.50 4.57
CA LYS A 192 -7.96 -16.29 5.78
C LYS A 192 -9.45 -16.30 5.48
N THR A 193 -9.89 -15.60 4.42
CA THR A 193 -11.30 -15.60 4.00
C THR A 193 -11.75 -16.99 3.59
N LEU A 194 -10.94 -17.73 2.82
CA LEU A 194 -11.22 -19.12 2.45
C LEU A 194 -11.32 -20.02 3.68
N ASN A 195 -10.40 -19.90 4.63
CA ASN A 195 -10.48 -20.65 5.89
C ASN A 195 -11.74 -20.29 6.69
N GLN A 196 -12.10 -19.01 6.80
CA GLN A 196 -13.33 -18.58 7.46
C GLN A 196 -14.58 -19.11 6.76
N LEU A 197 -14.61 -19.11 5.42
CA LEU A 197 -15.70 -19.69 4.63
C LEU A 197 -15.77 -21.21 4.84
N VAL A 198 -14.64 -21.91 4.83
CA VAL A 198 -14.58 -23.34 5.11
C VAL A 198 -15.08 -23.62 6.53
N THR A 199 -14.62 -22.85 7.52
CA THR A 199 -15.09 -22.96 8.92
C THR A 199 -16.60 -22.72 9.00
N PHE A 200 -17.10 -21.65 8.39
CA PHE A 200 -18.53 -21.33 8.35
C PHE A 200 -19.34 -22.45 7.69
N LEU A 201 -18.91 -22.98 6.54
CA LEU A 201 -19.54 -24.11 5.85
C LEU A 201 -19.48 -25.40 6.67
N THR A 202 -18.40 -25.64 7.43
CA THR A 202 -18.30 -26.82 8.31
C THR A 202 -19.13 -26.69 9.58
N GLU A 203 -19.29 -25.47 10.11
CA GLU A 203 -20.14 -25.18 11.27
C GLU A 203 -21.63 -25.20 10.88
N GLU A 204 -21.99 -24.67 9.71
CA GLU A 204 -23.34 -24.74 9.12
C GLU A 204 -23.74 -26.13 8.64
N LYS A 205 -22.79 -26.99 8.26
CA LYS A 205 -23.08 -28.40 7.93
C LYS A 205 -23.75 -29.18 9.07
N ARG A 206 -23.76 -28.65 10.30
CA ARG A 206 -24.51 -29.23 11.42
C ARG A 206 -25.98 -28.78 11.49
N GLY A 207 -26.44 -27.83 10.66
CA GLY A 207 -27.83 -27.31 10.72
C GLY A 207 -28.48 -26.77 9.45
N SER A 208 -27.87 -26.84 8.25
CA SER A 208 -28.25 -25.99 7.10
C SER A 208 -28.55 -26.72 5.77
N GLU A 209 -29.24 -27.87 5.76
CA GLU A 209 -29.79 -28.42 4.49
C GLU A 209 -30.90 -27.51 3.90
N SER A 210 -31.63 -26.76 4.74
CA SER A 210 -32.72 -25.89 4.28
C SER A 210 -32.24 -24.56 3.66
N ALA A 211 -31.25 -23.89 4.25
CA ALA A 211 -30.80 -22.58 3.76
C ALA A 211 -29.96 -22.69 2.46
N ILE A 212 -29.18 -23.77 2.32
CA ILE A 212 -28.47 -24.07 1.07
C ILE A 212 -29.47 -24.29 -0.07
N ASN A 213 -30.57 -25.01 0.19
CA ASN A 213 -31.64 -25.21 -0.80
C ASN A 213 -32.32 -23.89 -1.20
N GLU A 214 -32.58 -22.98 -0.27
CA GLU A 214 -33.17 -21.67 -0.57
C GLU A 214 -32.24 -20.77 -1.41
N ILE A 215 -30.94 -20.78 -1.12
CA ILE A 215 -29.95 -20.00 -1.88
C ILE A 215 -29.78 -20.56 -3.29
N LEU A 216 -29.77 -21.89 -3.46
CA LEU A 216 -29.70 -22.54 -4.78
C LEU A 216 -30.96 -22.27 -5.62
N LEU A 217 -32.14 -22.27 -5.00
CA LEU A 217 -33.40 -21.88 -5.66
C LEU A 217 -33.40 -20.39 -6.06
N SER A 218 -32.79 -19.51 -5.26
CA SER A 218 -32.71 -18.08 -5.57
C SER A 218 -31.80 -17.71 -6.74
N ASN A 219 -30.87 -18.58 -7.11
CA ASN A 219 -29.93 -18.37 -8.21
C ASN A 219 -30.11 -19.45 -9.31
N HIS A 220 -31.32 -20.00 -9.42
CA HIS A 220 -31.59 -21.11 -10.31
C HIS A 220 -31.34 -20.74 -11.80
N PRO A 221 -30.60 -21.55 -12.57
CA PRO A 221 -30.23 -21.25 -13.96
C PRO A 221 -31.43 -20.97 -14.89
N ALA A 222 -32.56 -21.63 -14.67
CA ALA A 222 -33.81 -21.38 -15.42
C ALA A 222 -34.23 -19.90 -15.39
N MET A 223 -34.04 -19.22 -14.25
CA MET A 223 -34.44 -17.81 -14.10
C MET A 223 -33.58 -16.88 -14.95
N GLU A 224 -32.28 -17.17 -15.04
CA GLU A 224 -31.32 -16.45 -15.89
C GLU A 224 -31.64 -16.69 -17.37
N GLN A 225 -31.89 -17.94 -17.75
CA GLN A 225 -32.25 -18.33 -19.11
C GLN A 225 -33.55 -17.67 -19.60
N ILE A 226 -34.62 -17.68 -18.79
CA ILE A 226 -35.89 -17.04 -19.15
C ILE A 226 -35.74 -15.52 -19.23
N LYS A 227 -34.99 -14.92 -18.30
CA LYS A 227 -34.73 -13.47 -18.30
C LYS A 227 -34.04 -13.05 -19.59
N ASP A 228 -33.04 -13.81 -20.04
CA ASP A 228 -32.31 -13.52 -21.28
C ASP A 228 -33.16 -13.80 -22.53
N MET A 229 -33.88 -14.92 -22.57
CA MET A 229 -34.74 -15.31 -23.69
C MET A 229 -35.88 -14.32 -23.93
N LEU A 230 -36.57 -13.92 -22.87
CA LEU A 230 -37.70 -12.98 -22.92
C LEU A 230 -37.26 -11.50 -22.79
N LYS A 231 -35.95 -11.25 -22.69
CA LYS A 231 -35.35 -9.90 -22.52
C LYS A 231 -35.99 -9.09 -21.39
N ILE A 232 -36.15 -9.72 -20.23
CA ILE A 232 -36.81 -9.11 -19.07
C ILE A 232 -35.79 -8.19 -18.35
N PRO A 233 -36.10 -6.89 -18.19
CA PRO A 233 -35.16 -5.93 -17.59
C PRO A 233 -35.05 -6.05 -16.06
N TYR A 234 -35.93 -6.80 -15.41
CA TYR A 234 -35.99 -7.00 -13.96
C TYR A 234 -35.64 -8.45 -13.56
N ARG A 235 -35.38 -8.66 -12.27
CA ARG A 235 -35.07 -9.99 -11.73
C ARG A 235 -36.31 -10.88 -11.79
N VAL A 236 -36.14 -12.08 -12.33
CA VAL A 236 -37.18 -13.12 -12.39
C VAL A 236 -36.95 -14.10 -11.25
N PHE A 237 -38.01 -14.48 -10.55
CA PHE A 237 -37.97 -15.46 -9.47
C PHE A 237 -39.31 -16.21 -9.44
N PHE A 238 -39.25 -17.55 -9.41
CA PHE A 238 -40.39 -18.44 -9.25
C PHE A 238 -39.96 -19.72 -8.54
N THR A 239 -40.84 -20.25 -7.70
CA THR A 239 -40.57 -21.43 -6.86
C THR A 239 -41.40 -22.64 -7.24
N ASN A 240 -42.46 -22.43 -8.03
CA ASN A 240 -43.42 -23.44 -8.45
C ASN A 240 -43.84 -23.25 -9.91
N LYS A 241 -44.49 -24.28 -10.48
CA LYS A 241 -44.98 -24.29 -11.86
C LYS A 241 -46.00 -23.18 -12.11
N ASP A 242 -46.87 -22.90 -11.13
CA ASP A 242 -47.94 -21.89 -11.27
C ASP A 242 -47.38 -20.47 -11.44
N GLU A 243 -46.39 -20.08 -10.64
CA GLU A 243 -45.69 -18.79 -10.73
C GLU A 243 -44.95 -18.62 -12.07
N PHE A 244 -44.37 -19.71 -12.58
CA PHE A 244 -43.73 -19.74 -13.89
C PHE A 244 -44.76 -19.55 -15.01
N LEU A 245 -45.90 -20.25 -14.93
CA LEU A 245 -47.00 -20.12 -15.89
C LEU A 245 -47.65 -18.73 -15.84
N ASP A 246 -47.84 -18.15 -14.66
CA ASP A 246 -48.36 -16.80 -14.49
C ASP A 246 -47.42 -15.75 -15.11
N LEU A 247 -46.10 -15.95 -14.98
CA LEU A 247 -45.11 -15.10 -15.62
C LEU A 247 -45.18 -15.18 -17.15
N ILE A 248 -45.37 -16.38 -17.69
CA ILE A 248 -45.53 -16.63 -19.14
C ILE A 248 -46.83 -16.01 -19.66
N LYS A 249 -47.96 -16.24 -18.97
CA LYS A 249 -49.27 -15.66 -19.31
C LYS A 249 -49.25 -14.13 -19.27
N ALA A 250 -48.62 -13.53 -18.24
CA ALA A 250 -48.48 -12.08 -18.13
C ALA A 250 -47.70 -11.44 -19.30
N ARG A 251 -46.90 -12.23 -20.02
CA ARG A 251 -46.17 -11.81 -21.22
C ARG A 251 -46.91 -12.06 -22.53
N GLY A 252 -48.13 -12.60 -22.48
CA GLY A 252 -49.01 -12.78 -23.63
C GLY A 252 -48.85 -14.11 -24.35
N PHE A 253 -48.22 -15.10 -23.71
CA PHE A 253 -48.20 -16.48 -24.21
C PHE A 253 -49.51 -17.18 -23.86
N ILE A 254 -50.06 -17.90 -24.83
CA ILE A 254 -51.28 -18.71 -24.72
C ILE A 254 -50.89 -20.17 -24.91
N GLU A 255 -51.55 -21.06 -24.20
CA GLU A 255 -51.33 -22.49 -24.31
C GLU A 255 -51.68 -22.98 -25.73
N SER A 256 -50.78 -23.75 -26.35
CA SER A 256 -51.07 -24.36 -27.65
C SER A 256 -52.08 -25.50 -27.49
N ASN A 257 -53.03 -25.62 -28.42
CA ASN A 257 -53.97 -26.74 -28.46
C ASN A 257 -53.30 -28.08 -28.82
N ASP A 258 -52.03 -28.07 -29.25
CA ASP A 258 -51.25 -29.26 -29.61
C ASP A 258 -50.48 -29.89 -28.43
N ASN A 259 -50.72 -29.44 -27.20
CA ASN A 259 -50.13 -30.06 -26.01
C ASN A 259 -50.75 -31.44 -25.76
N PHE A 260 -50.07 -32.51 -26.18
CA PHE A 260 -50.50 -33.88 -25.89
C PHE A 260 -50.22 -34.24 -24.41
N PRO A 261 -51.16 -34.88 -23.69
CA PRO A 261 -51.00 -35.23 -22.26
C PRO A 261 -49.85 -36.19 -21.91
N LEU A 262 -49.13 -36.69 -22.93
CA LEU A 262 -48.10 -37.72 -22.84
C LEU A 262 -46.72 -37.22 -23.33
N ASP A 263 -46.60 -35.94 -23.70
CA ASP A 263 -45.32 -35.35 -24.08
C ASP A 263 -44.68 -34.66 -22.87
N ASP A 264 -43.40 -34.92 -22.63
CA ASP A 264 -42.65 -34.36 -21.49
C ASP A 264 -42.34 -32.85 -21.67
N LYS A 265 -42.87 -32.25 -22.74
CA LYS A 265 -42.66 -30.87 -23.17
C LYS A 265 -44.00 -30.19 -23.44
N GLN A 266 -44.21 -29.04 -22.80
CA GLN A 266 -45.36 -28.18 -23.06
C GLN A 266 -44.98 -26.99 -23.91
N THR A 267 -45.82 -26.67 -24.89
CA THR A 267 -45.61 -25.57 -25.83
C THR A 267 -46.61 -24.43 -25.59
N TRP A 268 -46.06 -23.21 -25.60
CA TRP A 268 -46.76 -21.95 -25.37
C TRP A 268 -46.47 -20.98 -26.52
N LEU A 269 -47.51 -20.37 -27.07
CA LEU A 269 -47.43 -19.54 -28.28
C LEU A 269 -47.71 -18.07 -27.96
N MET A 270 -46.92 -17.16 -28.50
CA MET A 270 -47.18 -15.72 -28.46
C MET A 270 -47.03 -15.13 -29.86
N GLU A 271 -48.06 -14.43 -30.33
CA GLU A 271 -48.02 -13.73 -31.61
C GLU A 271 -47.76 -12.23 -31.38
N LYS A 272 -46.72 -11.71 -32.02
CA LYS A 272 -46.40 -10.28 -31.94
C LYS A 272 -45.69 -9.81 -33.21
N ASN A 273 -46.21 -8.76 -33.84
CA ASN A 273 -45.64 -8.13 -35.05
C ASN A 273 -45.41 -9.13 -36.21
N SER A 274 -46.42 -9.95 -36.56
CA SER A 274 -46.34 -10.97 -37.63
C SER A 274 -45.25 -12.03 -37.41
N GLN A 275 -44.87 -12.26 -36.16
CA GLN A 275 -43.92 -13.28 -35.73
C GLN A 275 -44.57 -14.12 -34.63
N LEU A 276 -44.48 -15.44 -34.80
CA LEU A 276 -44.92 -16.43 -33.84
C LEU A 276 -43.72 -16.85 -32.98
N TYR A 277 -43.87 -16.69 -31.67
CA TYR A 277 -42.91 -17.10 -30.66
C TYR A 277 -43.42 -18.37 -29.99
N GLU A 278 -42.68 -19.45 -30.15
CA GLU A 278 -42.99 -20.75 -29.56
C GLU A 278 -42.03 -21.02 -28.41
N LEU A 279 -42.55 -21.00 -27.18
CA LEU A 279 -41.82 -21.32 -25.96
C LEU A 279 -42.16 -22.75 -25.56
N THR A 280 -41.17 -23.64 -25.59
CA THR A 280 -41.31 -25.01 -25.11
C THR A 280 -40.55 -25.17 -23.80
N TYR A 281 -41.19 -25.73 -22.78
CA TYR A 281 -40.51 -26.08 -21.54
C TYR A 281 -40.78 -27.54 -21.16
N SER A 282 -39.78 -28.20 -20.57
CA SER A 282 -39.91 -29.58 -20.11
C SER A 282 -40.53 -29.66 -18.71
N GLU A 283 -41.45 -30.61 -18.50
CA GLU A 283 -42.03 -30.87 -17.19
C GLU A 283 -41.01 -31.43 -16.18
N ASP A 284 -39.88 -31.96 -16.67
CA ASP A 284 -38.80 -32.50 -15.86
C ASP A 284 -38.15 -31.47 -14.93
N ILE A 285 -38.33 -30.17 -15.22
CA ILE A 285 -37.85 -29.06 -14.38
C ILE A 285 -38.57 -29.04 -13.02
N PHE A 286 -39.76 -29.63 -12.93
CA PHE A 286 -40.60 -29.65 -11.74
C PHE A 286 -40.67 -31.05 -11.11
N ASN A 287 -40.80 -31.08 -9.78
CA ASN A 287 -41.09 -32.30 -9.02
C ASN A 287 -42.57 -32.67 -9.11
N SER A 288 -42.93 -33.88 -8.66
CA SER A 288 -44.32 -34.36 -8.57
C SER A 288 -45.28 -33.43 -7.80
N ASP A 289 -44.74 -32.60 -6.89
CA ASP A 289 -45.48 -31.60 -6.13
C ASP A 289 -45.50 -30.21 -6.82
N SER A 290 -45.18 -30.12 -8.11
CA SER A 290 -45.11 -28.87 -8.90
C SER A 290 -44.11 -27.82 -8.39
N LYS A 291 -43.16 -28.21 -7.54
CA LYS A 291 -42.05 -27.38 -7.05
C LYS A 291 -40.83 -27.50 -7.97
N LEU A 292 -40.10 -26.39 -8.13
CA LEU A 292 -38.89 -26.35 -8.93
C LEU A 292 -37.82 -27.31 -8.36
N LYS A 293 -37.27 -28.20 -9.20
CA LYS A 293 -36.11 -29.03 -8.84
C LYS A 293 -34.88 -28.16 -8.70
N ILE A 294 -33.99 -28.53 -7.78
CA ILE A 294 -32.73 -27.80 -7.58
C ILE A 294 -31.73 -28.31 -8.61
N TYR A 295 -31.34 -27.45 -9.55
CA TYR A 295 -30.24 -27.70 -10.48
C TYR A 295 -29.09 -26.73 -10.22
N THR A 296 -27.86 -27.25 -10.21
CA THR A 296 -26.67 -26.40 -10.27
C THR A 296 -26.39 -25.98 -11.73
N LYS A 297 -25.54 -24.95 -11.93
CA LYS A 297 -25.16 -24.48 -13.28
C LYS A 297 -24.50 -25.56 -14.14
N GLU A 298 -23.89 -26.57 -13.52
CA GLU A 298 -23.21 -27.68 -14.21
C GLU A 298 -24.18 -28.80 -14.61
N GLU A 299 -25.29 -28.96 -13.90
CA GLU A 299 -26.31 -30.00 -14.14
C GLU A 299 -27.47 -29.50 -15.01
N TRP A 300 -27.54 -28.19 -15.26
CA TRP A 300 -28.60 -27.57 -16.02
C TRP A 300 -28.44 -27.81 -17.53
N ASN A 301 -29.43 -28.43 -18.16
CA ASN A 301 -29.48 -28.57 -19.61
C ASN A 301 -30.27 -27.39 -20.24
N PRO A 302 -29.66 -26.56 -21.09
CA PRO A 302 -30.35 -25.46 -21.76
C PRO A 302 -31.54 -25.89 -22.62
N GLU A 303 -31.61 -27.16 -23.06
CA GLU A 303 -32.73 -27.69 -23.85
C GLU A 303 -34.03 -27.83 -23.04
N PHE A 304 -33.98 -27.67 -21.72
CA PHE A 304 -35.16 -27.69 -20.86
C PHE A 304 -36.13 -26.53 -21.13
N ILE A 305 -35.64 -25.39 -21.62
CA ILE A 305 -36.48 -24.24 -22.00
C ILE A 305 -35.98 -23.71 -23.34
N THR A 306 -36.78 -23.82 -24.39
CA THR A 306 -36.43 -23.34 -25.72
C THR A 306 -37.43 -22.31 -26.21
N LEU A 307 -36.94 -21.31 -26.95
CA LEU A 307 -37.76 -20.29 -27.59
C LEU A 307 -37.45 -20.28 -29.10
N VAL A 308 -38.38 -20.75 -29.90
CA VAL A 308 -38.30 -20.74 -31.37
C VAL A 308 -39.08 -19.53 -31.90
N LYS A 309 -38.56 -18.92 -32.97
CA LYS A 309 -39.20 -17.78 -33.64
C LYS A 309 -39.47 -18.14 -35.09
N THR A 310 -40.74 -18.10 -35.47
CA THR A 310 -41.18 -18.40 -36.84
C THR A 310 -41.87 -17.17 -37.41
N LYS A 311 -41.56 -16.79 -38.66
CA LYS A 311 -42.30 -15.74 -39.36
C LYS A 311 -43.60 -16.35 -39.88
N ILE A 312 -44.71 -15.65 -39.69
CA ILE A 312 -45.97 -16.04 -40.30
C ILE A 312 -45.86 -15.66 -41.79
N GLU A 313 -45.77 -16.64 -42.68
CA GLU A 313 -45.96 -16.41 -44.12
C GLU A 313 -47.46 -16.15 -44.33
N GLU A 314 -47.81 -14.99 -44.88
CA GLU A 314 -49.17 -14.75 -45.37
C GLU A 314 -49.43 -15.77 -46.49
N GLU A 315 -50.35 -16.71 -46.27
CA GLU A 315 -50.92 -17.50 -47.36
C GLU A 315 -51.51 -16.53 -48.38
N ASP A 316 -50.89 -16.46 -49.56
CA ASP A 316 -51.49 -15.91 -50.76
C ASP A 316 -52.89 -16.52 -50.91
N ASN A 317 -53.91 -15.69 -50.68
CA ASN A 317 -55.27 -15.97 -51.09
C ASN A 317 -55.25 -16.27 -52.59
N LEU A 318 -55.34 -17.55 -52.95
CA LEU A 318 -55.74 -18.00 -54.28
C LEU A 318 -57.13 -17.40 -54.60
N PRO A 319 -57.28 -16.53 -55.61
CA PRO A 319 -58.58 -16.27 -56.21
C PRO A 319 -58.84 -17.34 -57.27
N PHE A 320 -59.99 -17.99 -57.17
CA PHE A 320 -60.63 -18.69 -58.28
C PHE A 320 -60.93 -17.74 -59.45
#